data_AF-A0A7G6A7S6-F1
#
_entry.id   AF-A0A7G6A7S6-F1
#
_cell.length_a   1.000
_cell.length_b   1.000
_cell.length_c   1.000
_cell.angle_alpha   90.00
_cell.angle_beta   90.00
_cell.angle_gamma   90.00
#
_symmetry.space_group_name_H-M   'P 1'
#
loop_
_entity.id
_entity.type
_entity.pdbx_description
1 polymer ?
#
loop_
_entity_poly.entity_id
_entity_poly.type
_entity_poly.pdbx_seq_one_letter_code
_entity_poly.pdbx_strand_id
1 'polypeptide(L)'
;MNAVATAWARALRAQFSSRMLLLSLLPLMLSLLLWGGLLYAFGQPLFDWLQGLFAEYGWFTSSDSILSTLGLGMLKVMVVPIMAILLLLPLMIASSLLFMGVVAMPAIEGHVSRRQYPKLERKEGGSFVGSVAINLSSVLVFAALWLCTVPLYAVPPVAVLVQAALWGWVTSRVMSYDALAGHASTLERKALMAAHRWPLLAIGMVSGVLGALPGIAWMGGALLSMVLFPFLAVLSAWLYVLIFLFTGLWFQYYCLDALERLRGSGATAPMPA
;
A
#
# COMPACT_ATOMS: atom_id res chain seq x y z
N MET A 1 -23.77 5.80 17.40
CA MET A 1 -22.98 4.61 17.01
C MET A 1 -21.83 5.06 16.13
N ASN A 2 -20.57 4.77 16.49
CA ASN A 2 -19.37 5.34 15.84
C ASN A 2 -19.37 5.08 14.32
N ALA A 3 -19.42 6.15 13.51
CA ALA A 3 -19.44 6.06 12.03
C ALA A 3 -18.27 5.24 11.46
N VAL A 4 -17.13 5.23 12.15
CA VAL A 4 -15.97 4.40 11.84
C VAL A 4 -16.29 2.90 11.95
N ALA A 5 -16.99 2.48 13.00
CA ALA A 5 -17.33 1.07 13.24
C ALA A 5 -18.44 0.57 12.30
N THR A 6 -19.39 1.43 11.94
CA THR A 6 -20.42 1.06 10.95
C THR A 6 -19.81 0.94 9.55
N ALA A 7 -18.87 1.81 9.18
CA ALA A 7 -18.11 1.68 7.94
C ALA A 7 -17.26 0.41 7.92
N TRP A 8 -16.62 0.07 9.04
CA TRP A 8 -15.85 -1.18 9.21
C TRP A 8 -16.71 -2.42 8.96
N ALA A 9 -17.88 -2.50 9.61
CA ALA A 9 -18.78 -3.65 9.47
C ALA A 9 -19.37 -3.80 8.05
N ARG A 10 -19.53 -2.68 7.33
CA ARG A 10 -19.94 -2.68 5.91
C ARG A 10 -18.79 -3.14 5.01
N ALA A 11 -17.58 -2.64 5.24
CA ALA A 11 -16.38 -3.03 4.51
C ALA A 11 -16.09 -4.52 4.66
N LEU A 12 -16.19 -5.05 5.89
CA LEU A 12 -15.95 -6.47 6.17
C LEU A 12 -16.95 -7.35 5.41
N ARG A 13 -18.24 -7.01 5.45
CA ARG A 13 -19.28 -7.74 4.69
C ARG A 13 -19.07 -7.66 3.18
N ALA A 14 -18.65 -6.51 2.66
CA ALA A 14 -18.37 -6.35 1.23
C ALA A 14 -17.14 -7.15 0.79
N GLN A 15 -16.09 -7.21 1.62
CA GLN A 15 -14.86 -7.96 1.37
C GLN A 15 -15.13 -9.45 1.13
N PHE A 16 -16.02 -10.05 1.91
CA PHE A 16 -16.39 -11.48 1.78
C PHE A 16 -17.40 -11.76 0.67
N SER A 17 -17.82 -10.75 -0.12
CA SER A 17 -18.64 -11.02 -1.30
C SER A 17 -17.82 -11.74 -2.37
N SER A 18 -18.39 -12.76 -3.04
CA SER A 18 -17.67 -13.58 -4.02
C SER A 18 -17.01 -12.74 -5.12
N ARG A 19 -17.66 -11.64 -5.54
CA ARG A 19 -17.13 -10.70 -6.55
C ARG A 19 -15.87 -10.00 -6.06
N MET A 20 -15.82 -9.59 -4.79
CA MET A 20 -14.70 -8.85 -4.22
C MET A 20 -13.53 -9.79 -3.91
N LEU A 21 -13.82 -11.02 -3.46
CA LEU A 21 -12.82 -12.07 -3.34
C LEU A 21 -12.21 -12.41 -4.70
N LEU A 22 -13.01 -12.67 -5.74
CA LEU A 22 -12.51 -12.91 -7.11
C LEU A 22 -11.68 -11.74 -7.64
N LEU A 23 -12.11 -10.50 -7.36
CA LEU A 23 -11.37 -9.30 -7.74
C LEU A 23 -9.99 -9.24 -7.05
N SER A 24 -9.85 -9.73 -5.82
CA SER A 24 -8.56 -9.80 -5.11
C SER A 24 -7.55 -10.75 -5.76
N LEU A 25 -8.01 -11.79 -6.47
CA LEU A 25 -7.11 -12.67 -7.22
C LEU A 25 -6.57 -12.03 -8.48
N LEU A 26 -7.31 -11.11 -9.10
CA LEU A 26 -6.95 -10.52 -10.38
C LEU A 26 -5.61 -9.75 -10.37
N PRO A 27 -5.36 -8.77 -9.48
CA PRO A 27 -4.07 -8.07 -9.43
C PRO A 27 -2.92 -8.99 -9.03
N LEU A 28 -3.19 -10.01 -8.21
CA LEU A 28 -2.20 -11.02 -7.83
C LEU A 28 -1.79 -11.87 -9.05
N MET A 29 -2.76 -12.34 -9.83
CA MET A 29 -2.50 -13.11 -11.05
C MET A 29 -1.79 -12.27 -12.11
N LEU A 30 -2.19 -11.01 -12.31
CA LEU A 30 -1.49 -10.10 -13.22
C LEU A 30 -0.03 -9.87 -12.81
N SER A 31 0.21 -9.64 -11.51
CA SER A 31 1.56 -9.47 -10.98
C SER A 31 2.39 -10.75 -11.12
N LEU A 32 1.81 -11.91 -10.79
CA LEU A 32 2.49 -13.20 -10.88
C LEU A 32 2.83 -13.57 -12.32
N LEU A 33 1.92 -13.34 -13.26
CA LEU A 33 2.16 -13.59 -14.69
C LEU A 33 3.22 -12.65 -15.25
N LEU A 34 3.15 -11.36 -14.91
CA LEU A 34 4.13 -10.38 -15.37
C LEU A 34 5.53 -10.71 -14.85
N TRP A 35 5.68 -10.82 -13.53
CA TRP A 35 7.00 -11.02 -12.92
C TRP A 35 7.51 -12.44 -13.07
N GLY A 36 6.62 -13.44 -13.05
CA GLY A 36 6.97 -14.81 -13.41
C GLY A 36 7.51 -14.89 -14.84
N GLY A 37 6.83 -14.24 -15.79
CA GLY A 37 7.29 -14.17 -17.18
C GLY A 37 8.61 -13.40 -17.34
N LEU A 38 8.74 -12.24 -16.70
CA LEU A 38 9.97 -11.44 -16.73
C LEU A 38 11.16 -12.17 -16.10
N LEU A 39 10.99 -12.79 -14.94
CA LEU A 39 12.06 -13.53 -14.28
C LEU A 39 12.41 -14.82 -15.04
N TYR A 40 11.43 -15.47 -15.66
CA TYR A 40 11.69 -16.62 -16.53
C TYR A 40 12.49 -16.24 -17.78
N ALA A 41 12.14 -15.14 -18.44
CA ALA A 41 12.80 -14.71 -19.68
C ALA A 41 14.13 -13.96 -19.44
N PHE A 42 14.20 -13.12 -18.41
CA PHE A 42 15.29 -12.17 -18.17
C PHE A 42 16.01 -12.36 -16.83
N GLY A 43 15.60 -13.32 -15.99
CA GLY A 43 16.25 -13.55 -14.70
C GLY A 43 17.73 -13.87 -14.85
N GLN A 44 18.08 -14.83 -15.69
CA GLN A 44 19.47 -15.22 -15.91
C GLN A 44 20.29 -14.10 -16.59
N PRO A 45 19.81 -13.48 -17.68
CA PRO A 45 20.47 -12.30 -18.25
C PRO A 45 20.69 -11.15 -17.27
N LEU A 46 19.75 -10.90 -16.35
CA LEU A 46 19.90 -9.88 -15.31
C LEU A 46 21.03 -10.23 -14.33
N PHE A 47 21.12 -11.50 -13.91
CA PHE A 47 22.20 -11.95 -13.04
C PHE A 47 23.56 -11.85 -13.73
N ASP A 48 23.64 -12.27 -14.99
CA ASP A 48 24.88 -12.19 -15.78
C ASP A 48 25.31 -10.72 -15.98
N TRP A 49 24.35 -9.83 -16.24
CA TRP A 49 24.61 -8.39 -16.35
C TRP A 49 25.10 -7.77 -15.04
N LEU A 50 24.46 -8.09 -13.90
CA LEU A 50 24.89 -7.62 -12.59
C LEU A 50 26.28 -8.17 -12.22
N GLN A 51 26.57 -9.43 -12.54
CA GLN A 51 27.92 -10.00 -12.35
C GLN A 51 28.95 -9.28 -13.21
N GLY A 52 28.63 -8.98 -14.47
CA GLY A 52 29.48 -8.22 -15.38
C GLY A 52 29.82 -6.82 -14.84
N LEU A 53 28.82 -6.08 -14.36
CA LEU A 53 29.02 -4.77 -13.74
C LEU A 53 29.95 -4.85 -12.52
N PHE A 54 29.76 -5.83 -11.65
CA PHE A 54 30.61 -5.99 -10.47
C PHE A 54 32.06 -6.36 -10.82
N ALA A 55 32.26 -7.11 -11.90
CA ALA A 55 33.58 -7.45 -12.42
C ALA A 55 34.27 -6.23 -13.05
N GLU A 56 33.54 -5.41 -13.82
CA GLU A 56 34.06 -4.24 -14.53
C GLU A 56 34.51 -3.12 -13.58
N TYR A 57 33.72 -2.83 -12.54
CA TYR A 57 34.01 -1.74 -11.58
C TYR A 57 34.89 -2.17 -10.39
N GLY A 58 35.38 -3.42 -10.34
CA GLY A 58 36.23 -3.91 -9.24
C GLY A 58 35.54 -3.94 -7.87
N TRP A 59 34.20 -3.98 -7.85
CA TRP A 59 33.43 -3.97 -6.60
C TRP A 59 33.52 -5.29 -5.84
N PHE A 60 33.85 -6.39 -6.52
CA PHE A 60 34.19 -7.65 -5.86
C PHE A 60 35.39 -7.49 -4.94
N THR A 61 36.47 -6.84 -5.37
CA THR A 61 37.71 -6.65 -4.60
C THR A 61 37.53 -5.69 -3.42
N SER A 62 36.76 -4.61 -3.60
CA SER A 62 36.46 -3.66 -2.52
C SER A 62 35.52 -4.27 -1.46
N SER A 63 34.52 -5.05 -1.89
CA SER A 63 33.64 -5.79 -0.98
C SER A 63 34.38 -6.92 -0.26
N ASP A 64 35.35 -7.56 -0.91
CA ASP A 64 36.15 -8.66 -0.35
C ASP A 64 36.95 -8.21 0.87
N SER A 65 37.60 -7.06 0.79
CA SER A 65 38.39 -6.48 1.89
C SER A 65 37.55 -6.17 3.13
N ILE A 66 36.33 -5.64 2.93
CA ILE A 66 35.43 -5.24 4.03
C ILE A 66 34.68 -6.45 4.61
N LEU A 67 34.20 -7.38 3.78
CA LEU A 67 33.48 -8.57 4.27
C LEU A 67 34.41 -9.58 4.94
N SER A 68 35.63 -9.75 4.42
CA SER A 68 36.60 -10.67 5.03
C SER A 68 37.10 -10.17 6.39
N THR A 69 37.30 -8.86 6.55
CA THR A 69 37.66 -8.25 7.84
C THR A 69 36.55 -8.35 8.89
N LEU A 70 35.30 -8.43 8.48
CA LEU A 70 34.12 -8.63 9.35
C LEU A 70 33.75 -10.12 9.55
N GLY A 71 34.49 -11.06 8.95
CA GLY A 71 34.19 -12.51 9.04
C GLY A 71 32.96 -12.96 8.23
N LEU A 72 32.46 -12.14 7.31
CA LEU A 72 31.24 -12.35 6.54
C LEU A 72 31.50 -12.89 5.12
N GLY A 73 32.58 -13.65 4.91
CA GLY A 73 33.00 -14.12 3.58
C GLY A 73 31.92 -14.90 2.80
N MET A 74 30.95 -15.52 3.48
CA MET A 74 29.83 -16.25 2.85
C MET A 74 28.83 -15.31 2.15
N LEU A 75 28.71 -14.05 2.59
CA LEU A 75 27.88 -13.03 1.94
C LEU A 75 28.44 -12.59 0.58
N LYS A 76 29.72 -12.84 0.28
CA LYS A 76 30.37 -12.49 -0.99
C LYS A 76 29.65 -13.12 -2.20
N VAL A 77 29.22 -14.38 -2.06
CA VAL A 77 28.48 -15.09 -3.11
C VAL A 77 27.05 -14.57 -3.25
N MET A 78 26.52 -13.94 -2.20
CA MET A 78 25.15 -13.44 -2.12
C MET A 78 25.02 -11.96 -2.51
N VAL A 79 26.12 -11.23 -2.74
CA VAL A 79 26.07 -9.81 -3.09
C VAL A 79 25.24 -9.56 -4.34
N VAL A 80 25.48 -10.32 -5.41
CA VAL A 80 24.73 -10.16 -6.67
C VAL A 80 23.25 -10.55 -6.49
N PRO A 81 22.88 -11.70 -5.88
CA PRO A 81 21.50 -12.01 -5.51
C PRO A 81 20.82 -10.92 -4.68
N ILE A 82 21.49 -10.37 -3.67
CA ILE A 82 20.93 -9.31 -2.82
C ILE A 82 20.68 -8.04 -3.62
N MET A 83 21.61 -7.66 -4.50
CA MET A 83 21.44 -6.49 -5.39
C MET A 83 20.27 -6.69 -6.37
N ALA A 84 20.13 -7.88 -6.94
CA ALA A 84 18.98 -8.21 -7.80
C ALA A 84 17.68 -8.08 -7.02
N ILE A 85 17.60 -8.61 -5.79
CA ILE A 85 16.43 -8.46 -4.92
C ILE A 85 16.17 -6.98 -4.61
N LEU A 86 17.20 -6.22 -4.23
CA LEU A 86 17.08 -4.80 -3.88
C LEU A 86 16.59 -3.96 -5.07
N LEU A 87 16.97 -4.32 -6.29
CA LEU A 87 16.52 -3.68 -7.52
C LEU A 87 15.09 -4.10 -7.88
N LEU A 88 14.81 -5.40 -7.90
CA LEU A 88 13.55 -5.95 -8.41
C LEU A 88 12.39 -5.75 -7.43
N LEU A 89 12.61 -5.95 -6.14
CA LEU A 89 11.56 -5.98 -5.13
C LEU A 89 10.77 -4.66 -5.04
N PRO A 90 11.39 -3.46 -5.07
CA PRO A 90 10.65 -2.19 -5.17
C PRO A 90 9.81 -2.08 -6.45
N LEU A 91 10.33 -2.53 -7.59
CA LEU A 91 9.58 -2.52 -8.85
C LEU A 91 8.39 -3.49 -8.80
N MET A 92 8.57 -4.67 -8.20
CA MET A 92 7.51 -5.65 -7.96
C MET A 92 6.40 -5.07 -7.10
N ILE A 93 6.76 -4.42 -5.99
CA ILE A 93 5.81 -3.75 -5.11
C ILE A 93 5.10 -2.62 -5.85
N ALA A 94 5.83 -1.73 -6.52
CA ALA A 94 5.26 -0.59 -7.25
C ALA A 94 4.27 -1.02 -8.34
N SER A 95 4.63 -2.02 -9.15
CA SER A 95 3.76 -2.57 -10.19
C SER A 95 2.52 -3.27 -9.61
N SER A 96 2.66 -4.00 -8.50
CA SER A 96 1.52 -4.61 -7.80
C SER A 96 0.53 -3.57 -7.27
N LEU A 97 1.04 -2.47 -6.70
CA LEU A 97 0.23 -1.34 -6.23
C LEU A 97 -0.44 -0.62 -7.40
N LEU A 98 0.25 -0.50 -8.54
CA LEU A 98 -0.32 0.10 -9.75
C LEU A 98 -1.46 -0.76 -10.31
N PHE A 99 -1.28 -2.07 -10.43
CA PHE A 99 -2.36 -2.98 -10.83
C PHE A 99 -3.54 -2.92 -9.88
N MET A 100 -3.28 -2.85 -8.58
CA MET A 100 -4.30 -2.70 -7.57
C MET A 100 -5.04 -1.36 -7.70
N GLY A 101 -4.34 -0.23 -7.91
CA GLY A 101 -4.97 1.07 -8.13
C GLY A 101 -5.82 1.13 -9.40
N VAL A 102 -5.33 0.55 -10.50
CA VAL A 102 -6.02 0.58 -11.80
C VAL A 102 -7.20 -0.41 -11.85
N VAL A 103 -7.10 -1.56 -11.19
CA VAL A 103 -8.13 -2.62 -11.26
C VAL A 103 -9.08 -2.57 -10.07
N ALA A 104 -8.55 -2.44 -8.84
CA ALA A 104 -9.35 -2.58 -7.64
C ALA A 104 -10.17 -1.32 -7.32
N MET A 105 -9.59 -0.12 -7.44
CA MET A 105 -10.30 1.12 -7.10
C MET A 105 -11.56 1.38 -7.93
N PRO A 106 -11.54 1.32 -9.28
CA PRO A 106 -12.77 1.54 -10.06
C PRO A 106 -13.81 0.43 -9.83
N ALA A 107 -13.38 -0.80 -9.52
CA ALA A 107 -14.27 -1.89 -9.19
C ALA A 107 -14.90 -1.75 -7.79
N ILE A 108 -14.14 -1.29 -6.79
CA ILE A 108 -14.64 -0.91 -5.46
C ILE A 108 -15.64 0.23 -5.58
N GLU A 109 -15.27 1.29 -6.29
CA GLU A 109 -16.10 2.47 -6.48
C GLU A 109 -17.41 2.08 -7.18
N GLY A 110 -17.35 1.31 -8.27
CA GLY A 110 -18.52 0.82 -8.99
C GLY A 110 -19.40 -0.09 -8.13
N HIS A 111 -18.82 -0.95 -7.28
CA HIS A 111 -19.57 -1.83 -6.39
C HIS A 111 -20.30 -1.05 -5.29
N VAL A 112 -19.61 -0.11 -4.64
CA VAL A 112 -20.14 0.65 -3.50
C VAL A 112 -21.13 1.72 -3.97
N SER A 113 -20.77 2.51 -4.98
CA SER A 113 -21.61 3.60 -5.49
C SER A 113 -22.92 3.08 -6.06
N ARG A 114 -22.89 2.05 -6.93
CA ARG A 114 -24.12 1.54 -7.56
C ARG A 114 -25.08 0.86 -6.59
N ARG A 115 -24.56 0.22 -5.54
CA ARG A 115 -25.38 -0.62 -4.65
C ARG A 115 -25.85 0.09 -3.39
N GLN A 116 -25.04 1.00 -2.84
CA GLN A 116 -25.33 1.63 -1.54
C GLN A 116 -25.49 3.15 -1.60
N TYR A 117 -24.90 3.82 -2.58
CA TYR A 117 -25.04 5.27 -2.75
C TYR A 117 -25.48 5.66 -4.17
N PRO A 118 -26.59 5.10 -4.69
CA PRO A 118 -27.00 5.33 -6.08
C PRO A 118 -27.46 6.77 -6.36
N LYS A 119 -27.82 7.53 -5.32
CA LYS A 119 -28.26 8.93 -5.41
C LYS A 119 -27.10 9.93 -5.37
N LEU A 120 -25.88 9.48 -5.13
CA LEU A 120 -24.72 10.37 -4.99
C LEU A 120 -24.14 10.69 -6.37
N GLU A 121 -24.29 11.94 -6.79
CA GLU A 121 -23.75 12.42 -8.07
C GLU A 121 -22.21 12.34 -8.09
N ARG A 122 -21.66 11.82 -9.20
CA ARG A 122 -20.23 11.78 -9.49
C ARG A 122 -19.78 13.14 -10.00
N LYS A 123 -18.97 13.86 -9.20
CA LYS A 123 -18.40 15.17 -9.58
C LYS A 123 -16.96 15.10 -10.10
N GLU A 124 -16.36 13.90 -10.12
CA GLU A 124 -15.01 13.65 -10.67
C GLU A 124 -13.94 14.68 -10.26
N GLY A 125 -13.94 15.11 -8.99
CA GLY A 125 -13.02 16.14 -8.48
C GLY A 125 -11.59 15.66 -8.25
N GLY A 126 -11.24 14.45 -8.70
CA GLY A 126 -9.88 13.91 -8.72
C GLY A 126 -9.53 13.33 -10.08
N SER A 127 -8.23 13.36 -10.41
CA SER A 127 -7.67 12.75 -11.62
C SER A 127 -6.62 11.70 -11.26
N PHE A 128 -6.34 10.78 -12.20
CA PHE A 128 -5.24 9.81 -12.09
C PHE A 128 -3.90 10.51 -11.83
N VAL A 129 -3.62 11.58 -12.58
CA VAL A 129 -2.42 12.43 -12.38
C VAL A 129 -2.40 13.03 -10.97
N GLY A 130 -3.55 13.46 -10.45
CA GLY A 130 -3.67 13.95 -9.09
C GLY A 130 -3.39 12.86 -8.03
N SER A 131 -3.82 11.62 -8.27
CA SER A 131 -3.49 10.48 -7.39
C SER A 131 -2.00 10.18 -7.42
N VAL A 132 -1.35 10.21 -8.59
CA VAL A 132 0.11 10.07 -8.72
C VAL A 132 0.84 11.18 -7.97
N ALA A 133 0.42 12.44 -8.10
CA ALA A 133 1.02 13.57 -7.39
C ALA A 133 0.82 13.47 -5.87
N ILE A 134 -0.35 13.02 -5.40
CA ILE A 134 -0.61 12.75 -3.98
C ILE A 134 0.30 11.63 -3.47
N ASN A 135 0.44 10.53 -4.21
CA ASN A 135 1.31 9.43 -3.84
C ASN A 135 2.77 9.89 -3.76
N LEU A 136 3.28 10.56 -4.80
CA LEU A 136 4.67 11.03 -4.84
C LEU A 136 4.96 12.05 -3.73
N SER A 137 4.07 13.03 -3.52
CA SER A 137 4.21 13.99 -2.43
C SER A 137 4.09 13.32 -1.05
N SER A 138 3.29 12.26 -0.91
CA SER A 138 3.18 11.52 0.35
C SER A 138 4.45 10.72 0.63
N VAL A 139 5.09 10.12 -0.38
CA VAL A 139 6.38 9.44 -0.24
C VAL A 139 7.47 10.42 0.20
N LEU A 140 7.56 11.59 -0.44
CA LEU A 140 8.55 12.61 -0.07
C LEU A 140 8.35 13.12 1.37
N VAL A 141 7.10 13.43 1.74
CA VAL A 141 6.78 13.86 3.11
C VAL A 141 7.05 12.75 4.11
N PHE A 142 6.69 11.51 3.79
CA PHE A 142 6.97 10.35 4.63
C PHE A 142 8.47 10.17 4.84
N ALA A 143 9.28 10.24 3.79
CA ALA A 143 10.73 10.11 3.88
C ALA A 143 11.35 11.19 4.78
N ALA A 144 10.92 12.45 4.62
CA ALA A 144 11.37 13.55 5.47
C ALA A 144 10.97 13.35 6.93
N LEU A 145 9.70 13.03 7.18
CA LEU A 145 9.21 12.78 8.54
C LEU A 145 9.90 11.58 9.18
N TRP A 146 10.03 10.47 8.45
CA TRP A 146 10.73 9.27 8.92
C TRP A 146 12.17 9.59 9.32
N LEU A 147 12.90 10.38 8.53
CA LEU A 147 14.24 10.83 8.88
C LEU A 147 14.25 11.65 10.19
N CYS A 148 13.27 12.53 10.38
CA CYS A 148 13.08 13.25 11.65
C CYS A 148 12.73 12.33 12.83
N THR A 149 12.22 11.12 12.59
CA THR A 149 11.92 10.15 13.65
C THR A 149 13.09 9.25 14.03
N VAL A 150 14.21 9.28 13.30
CA VAL A 150 15.40 8.48 13.61
C VAL A 150 15.88 8.69 15.06
N PRO A 151 15.93 9.92 15.61
CA PRO A 151 16.31 10.13 17.02
C PRO A 151 15.34 9.49 18.02
N LEU A 152 14.05 9.32 17.65
CA LEU A 152 13.03 8.76 18.54
C LEU A 152 13.21 7.25 18.77
N TYR A 153 14.00 6.56 17.94
CA TYR A 153 14.33 5.14 18.16
C TYR A 153 15.11 4.89 19.45
N ALA A 154 15.69 5.93 20.06
CA ALA A 154 16.27 5.85 21.41
C ALA A 154 15.23 5.51 22.49
N VAL A 155 13.93 5.74 22.24
CA VAL A 155 12.82 5.41 23.14
C VAL A 155 11.85 4.47 22.40
N PRO A 156 12.04 3.13 22.49
CA PRO A 156 11.33 2.18 21.64
C PRO A 156 9.79 2.29 21.65
N PRO A 157 9.11 2.49 22.80
CA PRO A 157 7.65 2.65 22.80
C PRO A 157 7.16 3.87 22.01
N VAL A 158 7.90 4.99 22.08
CA VAL A 158 7.56 6.21 21.35
C VAL A 158 7.82 6.03 19.86
N ALA A 159 8.94 5.40 19.50
CA ALA A 159 9.26 5.09 18.11
C ALA A 159 8.17 4.27 17.43
N VAL A 160 7.67 3.22 18.09
CA VAL A 160 6.60 2.35 17.56
C VAL A 160 5.31 3.14 17.34
N LEU A 161 4.90 3.97 18.31
CA LEU A 161 3.68 4.78 18.20
C LEU A 161 3.78 5.80 17.05
N VAL A 162 4.92 6.48 16.93
CA VAL A 162 5.13 7.45 15.86
C VAL A 162 5.21 6.76 14.49
N GLN A 163 5.84 5.59 14.41
CA GLN A 163 5.90 4.81 13.17
C GLN A 163 4.49 4.37 12.73
N ALA A 164 3.66 3.88 13.67
CA ALA A 164 2.26 3.56 13.39
C ALA A 164 1.47 4.80 12.94
N ALA A 165 1.74 5.96 13.53
CA ALA A 165 1.10 7.22 13.16
C ALA A 165 1.51 7.70 11.76
N LEU A 166 2.79 7.58 11.40
CA LEU A 166 3.29 7.94 10.07
C LEU A 166 2.67 7.07 8.99
N TRP A 167 2.65 5.74 9.20
CA TRP A 167 1.99 4.81 8.29
C TRP A 167 0.50 5.12 8.16
N GLY A 168 -0.19 5.29 9.29
CA GLY A 168 -1.61 5.63 9.29
C GLY A 168 -1.90 6.95 8.60
N TRP A 169 -1.03 7.95 8.74
CA TRP A 169 -1.15 9.23 8.07
C TRP A 169 -1.01 9.09 6.54
N VAL A 170 0.01 8.40 6.04
CA VAL A 170 0.18 8.17 4.59
C VAL A 170 -1.02 7.41 4.03
N THR A 171 -1.40 6.31 4.66
CA THR A 171 -2.56 5.51 4.23
C THR A 171 -3.83 6.36 4.23
N SER A 172 -4.06 7.17 5.27
CA SER A 172 -5.22 8.05 5.33
C SER A 172 -5.23 9.09 4.22
N ARG A 173 -4.07 9.67 3.87
CA ARG A 173 -3.96 10.71 2.85
C ARG A 173 -4.23 10.16 1.45
N VAL A 174 -3.62 9.02 1.11
CA VAL A 174 -3.77 8.38 -0.19
C VAL A 174 -5.17 7.80 -0.34
N MET A 175 -5.62 6.97 0.60
CA MET A 175 -6.91 6.28 0.50
C MET A 175 -8.10 7.23 0.56
N SER A 176 -8.04 8.30 1.37
CA SER A 176 -9.13 9.29 1.40
C SER A 176 -9.21 10.08 0.10
N TYR A 177 -8.07 10.38 -0.52
CA TYR A 177 -8.05 11.05 -1.81
C TYR A 177 -8.68 10.16 -2.88
N ASP A 178 -8.25 8.90 -2.98
CA ASP A 178 -8.75 7.95 -3.96
C ASP A 178 -10.25 7.67 -3.74
N ALA A 179 -10.68 7.54 -2.48
CA ALA A 179 -12.08 7.28 -2.15
C ALA A 179 -13.03 8.43 -2.52
N LEU A 180 -12.56 9.68 -2.42
CA LEU A 180 -13.35 10.87 -2.71
C LEU A 180 -13.19 11.37 -4.16
N ALA A 181 -12.16 10.94 -4.88
CA ALA A 181 -11.83 11.44 -6.21
C ALA A 181 -12.99 11.31 -7.24
N GLY A 182 -13.73 10.20 -7.19
CA GLY A 182 -14.85 9.97 -8.12
C GLY A 182 -16.12 10.77 -7.80
N HIS A 183 -16.40 11.02 -6.52
CA HIS A 183 -17.71 11.55 -6.09
C HIS A 183 -17.66 12.98 -5.59
N ALA A 184 -16.58 13.41 -4.92
CA ALA A 184 -16.50 14.74 -4.30
C ALA A 184 -15.90 15.78 -5.26
N SER A 185 -16.35 17.03 -5.15
CA SER A 185 -15.63 18.16 -5.75
C SER A 185 -14.30 18.42 -5.03
N THR A 186 -13.39 19.20 -5.64
CA THR A 186 -12.11 19.56 -5.01
C THR A 186 -12.28 20.29 -3.67
N LEU A 187 -13.31 21.15 -3.56
CA LEU A 187 -13.65 21.86 -2.33
C LEU A 187 -14.26 20.93 -1.28
N GLU A 188 -15.25 20.10 -1.66
CA GLU A 188 -15.88 19.12 -0.78
C GLU A 188 -14.82 18.17 -0.19
N ARG A 189 -13.90 17.67 -1.02
CA ARG A 189 -12.82 16.78 -0.58
C ARG A 189 -11.92 17.43 0.47
N LYS A 190 -11.45 18.65 0.22
CA LYS A 190 -10.57 19.37 1.18
C LYS A 190 -11.28 19.63 2.50
N ALA A 191 -12.54 20.06 2.45
CA ALA A 191 -13.35 20.29 3.65
C ALA A 191 -13.55 19.00 4.46
N LEU A 192 -13.87 17.89 3.79
CA LEU A 192 -14.12 16.61 4.45
C LEU A 192 -12.85 16.03 5.08
N MET A 193 -11.72 16.08 4.36
CA MET A 193 -10.42 15.61 4.88
C MET A 193 -9.97 16.44 6.10
N ALA A 194 -10.23 17.75 6.12
CA ALA A 194 -9.93 18.60 7.26
C ALA A 194 -10.84 18.29 8.47
N ALA A 195 -12.14 18.15 8.23
CA ALA A 195 -13.13 17.89 9.29
C ALA A 195 -12.97 16.50 9.93
N HIS A 196 -12.62 15.48 9.13
CA HIS A 196 -12.52 14.09 9.57
C HIS A 196 -11.09 13.56 9.71
N ARG A 197 -10.09 14.44 9.86
CA ARG A 197 -8.67 14.07 9.95
C ARG A 197 -8.36 12.99 11.00
N TRP A 198 -8.98 13.06 12.18
CA TRP A 198 -8.74 12.12 13.28
C TRP A 198 -9.37 10.74 13.02
N PRO A 199 -10.66 10.63 12.63
CA PRO A 199 -11.23 9.37 12.18
C PRO A 199 -10.47 8.71 11.03
N LEU A 200 -10.07 9.49 10.01
CA LEU A 200 -9.34 8.97 8.85
C LEU A 200 -7.96 8.45 9.25
N LEU A 201 -7.26 9.15 10.13
CA LEU A 201 -5.98 8.72 10.69
C LEU A 201 -6.13 7.45 11.54
N ALA A 202 -7.20 7.33 12.34
CA ALA A 202 -7.47 6.11 13.11
C ALA A 202 -7.73 4.90 12.21
N ILE A 203 -8.54 5.05 11.15
CA ILE A 203 -8.75 4.00 10.15
C ILE A 203 -7.41 3.63 9.49
N GLY A 204 -6.60 4.63 9.13
CA GLY A 204 -5.28 4.44 8.55
C GLY A 204 -4.33 3.68 9.48
N MET A 205 -4.26 4.04 10.76
CA MET A 205 -3.42 3.36 11.75
C MET A 205 -3.82 1.90 11.93
N VAL A 206 -5.11 1.63 12.12
CA VAL A 206 -5.61 0.25 12.26
C VAL A 206 -5.31 -0.56 11.00
N SER A 207 -5.53 0.04 9.83
CA SER A 207 -5.25 -0.61 8.55
C SER A 207 -3.75 -0.85 8.33
N GLY A 208 -2.89 0.07 8.77
CA GLY A 208 -1.44 -0.08 8.75
C GLY A 208 -0.95 -1.21 9.65
N VAL A 209 -1.51 -1.33 10.86
CA VAL A 209 -1.22 -2.46 11.77
C VAL A 209 -1.70 -3.78 11.18
N LEU A 210 -2.90 -3.81 10.60
CA LEU A 210 -3.39 -4.99 9.88
C LEU A 210 -2.45 -5.37 8.73
N GLY A 211 -1.90 -4.38 8.01
CA GLY A 211 -0.92 -4.58 6.94
C GLY A 211 0.37 -5.28 7.40
N ALA A 212 0.67 -5.32 8.70
CA ALA A 212 1.80 -6.06 9.23
C ALA A 212 1.50 -7.56 9.44
N LEU A 213 0.23 -7.98 9.45
CA LEU A 213 -0.19 -9.37 9.68
C LEU A 213 0.45 -10.39 8.73
N PRO A 214 0.56 -10.14 7.41
CA PRO A 214 1.20 -11.11 6.52
C PRO A 214 2.68 -11.31 6.87
N GLY A 215 3.37 -10.27 7.33
CA GLY A 215 4.74 -10.36 7.83
C GLY A 215 4.88 -11.32 9.02
N ILE A 216 3.89 -11.32 9.91
CA ILE A 216 3.84 -12.24 11.06
C ILE A 216 3.69 -13.70 10.61
N ALA A 217 3.01 -13.96 9.48
CA ALA A 217 2.87 -15.32 8.96
C ALA A 217 4.22 -15.97 8.62
N TRP A 218 5.25 -15.17 8.29
CA TRP A 218 6.61 -15.64 8.05
C TRP A 218 7.38 -16.00 9.32
N MET A 219 6.91 -15.57 10.50
CA MET A 219 7.55 -15.83 11.79
C MET A 219 7.25 -17.22 12.36
N GLY A 220 6.43 -18.04 11.67
CA GLY A 220 5.99 -19.38 12.12
C GLY A 220 7.07 -20.46 12.25
N GLY A 221 8.36 -20.11 12.17
CA GLY A 221 9.51 -20.99 12.35
C GLY A 221 10.18 -21.40 11.04
N ALA A 222 11.52 -21.52 11.05
CA ALA A 222 12.34 -21.74 9.86
C ALA A 222 11.97 -23.00 9.07
N LEU A 223 11.57 -24.08 9.75
CA LEU A 223 11.20 -25.36 9.11
C LEU A 223 9.88 -25.26 8.33
N LEU A 224 8.87 -24.59 8.90
CA LEU A 224 7.57 -24.39 8.23
C LEU A 224 7.74 -23.48 7.01
N SER A 225 8.51 -22.39 7.17
CA SER A 225 8.79 -21.43 6.10
C SER A 225 9.61 -22.03 4.96
N MET A 226 10.49 -23.01 5.22
CA MET A 226 11.32 -23.63 4.18
C MET A 226 10.55 -24.63 3.32
N VAL A 227 9.68 -25.46 3.93
CA VAL A 227 8.87 -26.46 3.20
C VAL A 227 7.69 -25.81 2.47
N LEU A 228 7.00 -24.86 3.13
CA LEU A 228 5.82 -24.22 2.57
C LEU A 228 6.13 -22.91 1.84
N PHE A 229 7.40 -22.56 1.63
CA PHE A 229 7.83 -21.28 1.06
C PHE A 229 6.95 -20.78 -0.10
N PRO A 230 6.75 -21.55 -1.20
CA PRO A 230 5.96 -21.05 -2.33
C PRO A 230 4.49 -20.81 -1.96
N PHE A 231 3.89 -21.68 -1.14
CA PHE A 231 2.50 -21.54 -0.72
C PHE A 231 2.32 -20.39 0.27
N LEU A 232 3.24 -20.25 1.22
CA LEU A 232 3.25 -19.18 2.22
C LEU A 232 3.48 -17.82 1.57
N ALA A 233 4.35 -17.75 0.55
CA ALA A 233 4.58 -16.54 -0.24
C ALA A 233 3.31 -16.08 -0.96
N VAL A 234 2.65 -17.00 -1.67
CA VAL A 234 1.40 -16.70 -2.39
C VAL A 234 0.29 -16.32 -1.42
N LEU A 235 0.15 -17.05 -0.31
CA LEU A 235 -0.84 -16.76 0.72
C LEU A 235 -0.60 -15.39 1.38
N SER A 236 0.65 -15.08 1.72
CA SER A 236 1.05 -13.79 2.28
C SER A 236 0.76 -12.65 1.31
N ALA A 237 1.13 -12.81 0.02
CA ALA A 237 0.85 -11.83 -1.02
C ALA A 237 -0.66 -11.63 -1.20
N TRP A 238 -1.45 -12.70 -1.20
CA TRP A 238 -2.91 -12.61 -1.27
C TRP A 238 -3.51 -11.92 -0.05
N LEU A 239 -3.00 -12.20 1.15
CA LEU A 239 -3.43 -11.54 2.39
C LEU A 239 -3.14 -10.03 2.35
N TYR A 240 -1.98 -9.61 1.82
CA TYR A 240 -1.70 -8.19 1.56
C TYR A 240 -2.77 -7.55 0.66
N VAL A 241 -3.16 -8.22 -0.42
CA VAL A 241 -4.20 -7.73 -1.33
C VAL A 241 -5.55 -7.63 -0.63
N LEU A 242 -5.93 -8.64 0.16
CA LEU A 242 -7.19 -8.63 0.91
C LEU A 242 -7.23 -7.46 1.91
N ILE A 243 -6.15 -7.25 2.67
CA ILE A 243 -6.07 -6.18 3.66
C ILE A 243 -6.15 -4.81 2.97
N PHE A 244 -5.46 -4.64 1.84
CA PHE A 244 -5.53 -3.40 1.08
C PHE A 244 -6.94 -3.15 0.55
N LEU A 245 -7.58 -4.15 -0.04
CA LEU A 245 -8.94 -4.05 -0.58
C LEU A 245 -9.96 -3.71 0.51
N PHE A 246 -9.84 -4.36 1.67
CA PHE A 246 -10.62 -4.07 2.85
C PHE A 246 -10.41 -2.64 3.35
N THR A 247 -9.16 -2.18 3.39
CA THR A 247 -8.80 -0.81 3.76
C THR A 247 -9.45 0.20 2.82
N GLY A 248 -9.33 -0.02 1.50
CA GLY A 248 -9.98 0.81 0.48
C GLY A 248 -11.50 0.85 0.65
N LEU A 249 -12.15 -0.29 0.88
CA LEU A 249 -13.59 -0.37 1.17
C LEU A 249 -13.98 0.39 2.44
N TRP A 250 -13.18 0.30 3.50
CA TRP A 250 -13.45 1.00 4.76
C TRP A 250 -13.37 2.52 4.58
N PHE A 251 -12.33 3.01 3.91
CA PHE A 251 -12.23 4.41 3.53
C PHE A 251 -13.38 4.83 2.61
N GLN A 252 -13.73 4.03 1.59
CA GLN A 252 -14.85 4.31 0.69
C GLN A 252 -16.17 4.46 1.45
N TYR A 253 -16.52 3.50 2.31
CA TYR A 253 -17.77 3.54 3.06
C TYR A 253 -17.83 4.72 4.02
N TYR A 254 -16.72 5.04 4.68
CA TYR A 254 -16.66 6.17 5.60
C TYR A 254 -16.74 7.52 4.88
N CYS A 255 -15.95 7.69 3.82
CA CYS A 255 -15.89 8.93 3.04
C CYS A 255 -17.19 9.23 2.32
N LEU A 256 -17.84 8.24 1.70
CA LEU A 256 -19.11 8.45 0.99
C LEU A 256 -20.26 8.74 1.96
N ASP A 257 -20.30 8.09 3.14
CA ASP A 257 -21.29 8.39 4.18
C ASP A 257 -21.13 9.84 4.69
N ALA A 258 -19.89 10.27 4.90
CA ALA A 258 -19.59 11.63 5.33
C ALA A 258 -19.89 12.67 4.23
N LEU A 259 -19.65 12.33 2.96
CA LEU A 259 -19.99 13.18 1.81
C LEU A 259 -21.52 13.31 1.63
N GLU A 260 -22.26 12.22 1.78
CA GLU A 260 -23.72 12.23 1.73
C GLU A 260 -24.31 13.13 2.82
N ARG A 261 -23.79 13.03 4.05
CA ARG A 261 -24.19 13.92 5.15
C ARG A 261 -23.85 15.39 4.87
N LEU A 262 -22.68 15.67 4.31
CA LEU A 262 -22.27 17.03 3.95
C LEU A 262 -23.24 17.66 2.95
N ARG A 263 -23.61 16.91 1.89
CA ARG A 263 -24.56 17.35 0.87
C ARG A 263 -26.00 17.43 1.39
N GLY A 264 -26.42 16.46 2.21
CA GLY A 264 -27.74 16.42 2.83
C GLY A 264 -27.98 17.53 3.86
N SER A 265 -26.91 18.06 4.46
CA SER A 265 -26.99 19.18 5.41
C SER A 265 -27.04 20.56 4.74
N GLY A 266 -27.11 20.63 3.40
CA GLY A 266 -27.21 21.89 2.67
C GLY A 266 -25.96 22.77 2.73
N ALA A 267 -24.82 22.24 3.19
CA ALA A 267 -23.54 22.96 3.22
C ALA A 267 -22.98 23.04 1.80
N THR A 268 -23.57 23.92 0.98
CA THR A 268 -22.91 24.47 -0.20
C THR A 268 -21.56 25.02 0.24
N ALA A 269 -20.47 24.45 -0.30
CA ALA A 269 -19.13 25.01 -0.14
C ALA A 269 -19.17 26.52 -0.42
N PRO A 270 -18.45 27.36 0.35
CA PRO A 270 -18.48 28.79 0.13
C PRO A 270 -18.10 29.08 -1.32
N MET A 271 -18.97 29.78 -2.05
CA MET A 271 -18.61 30.35 -3.35
C MET A 271 -17.42 31.28 -3.13
N PRO A 272 -16.31 31.13 -3.88
CA PRO A 272 -15.29 32.16 -3.90
C PRO A 272 -15.92 33.42 -4.51
N ALA A 273 -15.77 34.54 -3.80
CA ALA A 273 -16.07 35.88 -4.29
C ALA A 273 -15.07 36.29 -5.38
#